data_AF-A0A924R3J2-F1
#
_entry.id   AF-A0A924R3J2-F1
#
_cell.length_a   1.000
_cell.length_b   1.000
_cell.length_c   1.000
_cell.angle_alpha   90.00
_cell.angle_beta   90.00
_cell.angle_gamma   90.00
#
_symmetry.space_group_name_H-M   'P 1'
#
loop_
_entity.id
_entity.type
_entity.pdbx_description
1 polymer ?
#
loop_
_entity_poly.entity_id
_entity_poly.type
_entity_poly.pdbx_seq_one_letter_code
_entity_poly.pdbx_strand_id
1 'polypeptide(L)'
;MLNRNAIDQLPVPITPPLPRVSGTTMLEVLVTIVILASGLLGLAALQVALLTAEAESYQRAQAILLVNDMVERVTTNRSAAASYVSTDVFGTDGMEPIINVPFRCAVSPATQVSRDLCDWGRSLQGAAEKKTVGSVITQVGGLGGGRGCIQLVQAEDATPGVCKPGIYRVTVAWQGSNKTTEPA
;
A
#
# COMPACT_ATOMS: atom_id res chain seq x y z
N MET A 1 81.99 60.66 -35.51
CA MET A 1 81.95 59.17 -35.52
C MET A 1 81.21 58.72 -34.27
N LEU A 2 79.92 58.41 -34.38
CA LEU A 2 79.11 57.84 -33.30
C LEU A 2 78.86 56.36 -33.64
N ASN A 3 79.10 55.53 -32.63
CA ASN A 3 79.26 54.08 -32.68
C ASN A 3 77.96 53.35 -33.08
N ARG A 4 78.01 52.54 -34.15
CA ARG A 4 76.86 51.74 -34.64
C ARG A 4 76.51 50.53 -33.77
N ASN A 5 77.31 50.20 -32.75
CA ASN A 5 77.14 48.98 -31.94
C ASN A 5 76.08 49.10 -30.82
N ALA A 6 75.31 50.19 -30.76
CA ALA A 6 74.34 50.42 -29.68
C ALA A 6 72.90 49.93 -29.95
N ILE A 7 72.63 49.37 -31.15
CA ILE A 7 71.27 48.99 -31.56
C ILE A 7 70.93 47.52 -31.22
N ASP A 8 71.94 46.69 -30.94
CA ASP A 8 71.78 45.24 -30.67
C ASP A 8 71.48 44.89 -29.19
N GLN A 9 71.26 45.88 -28.31
CA GLN A 9 70.99 45.66 -26.88
C GLN A 9 69.56 45.98 -26.44
N LEU A 10 68.61 46.14 -27.37
CA LEU A 10 67.21 46.28 -26.98
C LEU A 10 66.63 44.90 -26.59
N PRO A 11 66.17 44.69 -25.35
CA PRO A 11 65.55 43.42 -24.96
C PRO A 11 64.27 43.21 -25.74
N VAL A 12 64.18 42.07 -26.44
CA VAL A 12 62.96 41.67 -27.17
C VAL A 12 61.86 41.36 -26.15
N PRO A 13 60.66 41.97 -26.25
CA PRO A 13 59.55 41.63 -25.37
C PRO A 13 59.11 40.18 -25.63
N ILE A 14 59.33 39.29 -24.66
CA ILE A 14 58.74 37.95 -24.63
C ILE A 14 57.27 38.09 -24.25
N THR A 15 56.39 38.19 -25.24
CA THR A 15 54.94 38.12 -25.00
C THR A 15 54.57 36.67 -24.67
N PRO A 16 53.93 36.40 -23.52
CA PRO A 16 53.42 35.06 -23.23
C PRO A 16 52.36 34.67 -24.26
N PRO A 17 52.27 33.40 -24.68
CA PRO A 17 51.20 32.96 -25.57
C PRO A 17 49.86 33.23 -24.91
N LEU A 18 48.93 33.85 -25.65
CA LEU A 18 47.57 34.08 -25.17
C LEU A 18 46.92 32.72 -24.84
N PRO A 19 46.24 32.58 -23.69
CA PRO A 19 45.52 31.36 -23.37
C PRO A 19 44.47 31.10 -24.45
N ARG A 20 44.50 29.90 -25.02
CA ARG A 20 43.60 29.47 -26.06
C ARG A 20 42.21 29.31 -25.43
N VAL A 21 41.26 30.17 -25.79
CA VAL A 21 39.87 30.03 -25.35
C VAL A 21 39.27 28.80 -26.02
N SER A 22 39.13 27.71 -25.28
CA SER A 22 38.41 26.53 -25.74
C SER A 22 36.91 26.83 -25.66
N GLY A 23 36.32 27.20 -26.79
CA GLY A 23 34.88 27.34 -26.94
C GLY A 23 34.21 25.96 -27.01
N THR A 24 34.01 25.30 -25.87
CA THR A 24 33.24 24.04 -25.76
C THR A 24 31.98 24.17 -24.89
N THR A 25 31.61 25.38 -24.50
CA THR A 25 30.56 25.62 -23.48
C THR A 25 29.15 25.22 -23.92
N MET A 26 28.77 25.41 -25.18
CA MET A 26 27.40 25.10 -25.64
C MET A 26 27.14 23.59 -25.78
N LEU A 27 28.13 22.83 -26.29
CA LEU A 27 28.00 21.37 -26.41
C LEU A 27 27.99 20.72 -25.02
N GLU A 28 28.85 21.19 -24.11
CA GLU A 28 28.94 20.69 -22.74
C GLU A 28 27.64 20.94 -21.96
N VAL A 29 27.03 22.12 -22.11
CA VAL A 29 25.70 22.42 -21.52
C VAL A 29 24.60 21.55 -22.16
N LEU A 30 24.62 21.32 -23.47
CA LEU A 30 23.63 20.45 -24.11
C LEU A 30 23.74 18.99 -23.64
N VAL A 31 24.96 18.46 -23.54
CA VAL A 31 25.21 17.10 -23.05
C VAL A 31 24.83 16.96 -21.58
N THR A 32 25.14 17.94 -20.74
CA THR A 32 24.72 17.92 -19.32
C THR A 32 23.20 17.94 -19.17
N ILE A 33 22.48 18.75 -19.96
CA ILE A 33 21.01 18.75 -19.96
C ILE A 33 20.47 17.37 -20.39
N VAL A 34 21.05 16.74 -21.41
CA VAL A 34 20.63 15.39 -21.85
C VAL A 34 20.86 14.32 -20.77
N ILE A 35 22.01 14.36 -20.10
CA ILE A 35 22.33 13.43 -19.01
C ILE A 35 21.36 13.65 -17.83
N LEU A 36 21.13 14.90 -17.43
CA LEU A 36 20.21 15.26 -16.35
C LEU A 36 18.76 14.87 -16.67
N ALA A 37 18.29 15.16 -17.89
CA ALA A 37 16.95 14.78 -18.33
C ALA A 37 16.76 13.26 -18.27
N SER A 38 17.77 12.49 -18.73
CA SER A 38 17.76 11.03 -18.68
C SER A 38 17.74 10.50 -17.24
N GLY A 39 18.54 11.11 -16.34
CA GLY A 39 18.54 10.78 -14.91
C GLY A 39 17.20 11.06 -14.23
N LEU A 40 16.58 12.22 -14.51
CA LEU A 40 15.28 12.61 -13.95
C LEU A 40 14.14 11.70 -14.42
N LEU A 41 14.16 11.25 -15.68
CA LEU A 41 13.18 10.27 -16.18
C LEU A 41 13.35 8.91 -15.46
N GLY A 42 14.58 8.49 -15.18
CA GLY A 42 14.85 7.31 -14.37
C GLY A 42 14.32 7.41 -12.94
N LEU A 43 14.51 8.57 -12.29
CA LEU A 43 13.95 8.85 -10.96
C LEU A 43 12.42 8.88 -10.96
N ALA A 44 11.80 9.47 -11.99
CA ALA A 44 10.34 9.48 -12.13
C ALA A 44 9.76 8.06 -12.26
N ALA A 45 10.42 7.18 -13.02
CA ALA A 45 10.03 5.77 -13.12
C ALA A 45 10.13 5.06 -11.76
N LEU A 46 11.21 5.30 -11.02
CA LEU A 46 11.37 4.76 -9.67
C LEU A 46 10.30 5.28 -8.71
N GLN A 47 9.96 6.58 -8.78
CA GLN A 47 8.91 7.18 -7.95
C GLN A 47 7.56 6.48 -8.15
N VAL A 48 7.19 6.17 -9.39
CA VAL A 48 5.95 5.43 -9.69
C VAL A 48 6.01 4.02 -9.08
N ALA A 49 7.15 3.33 -9.22
CA ALA A 49 7.33 2.01 -8.63
C ALA A 49 7.19 2.04 -7.09
N LEU A 50 7.75 3.06 -6.44
CA LEU A 50 7.61 3.25 -4.99
C LEU A 50 6.15 3.45 -4.58
N LEU A 51 5.39 4.29 -5.30
CA LEU A 51 3.97 4.50 -5.02
C LEU A 51 3.16 3.20 -5.13
N THR A 52 3.48 2.35 -6.11
CA THR A 52 2.82 1.04 -6.23
C THR A 52 3.17 0.10 -5.08
N ALA A 53 4.44 0.07 -4.66
CA ALA A 53 4.88 -0.74 -3.54
C ALA A 53 4.27 -0.27 -2.21
N GLU A 54 4.14 1.04 -2.01
CA GLU A 54 3.46 1.62 -0.86
C GLU A 54 1.98 1.22 -0.82
N ALA A 55 1.27 1.28 -1.94
CA ALA A 55 -0.13 0.89 -2.02
C ALA A 55 -0.35 -0.60 -1.64
N GLU A 56 0.51 -1.50 -2.13
CA GLU A 56 0.45 -2.93 -1.77
C GLU A 56 0.77 -3.17 -0.29
N SER A 57 1.79 -2.50 0.24
CA SER A 57 2.14 -2.57 1.65
C SER A 57 1.00 -2.06 2.54
N TYR A 58 0.34 -0.98 2.12
CA TYR A 58 -0.81 -0.41 2.82
C TYR A 58 -1.97 -1.41 2.90
N GLN A 59 -2.33 -2.05 1.80
CA GLN A 59 -3.38 -3.08 1.78
C GLN A 59 -3.04 -4.26 2.71
N ARG A 60 -1.78 -4.72 2.71
CA ARG A 60 -1.34 -5.79 3.61
C ARG A 60 -1.47 -5.40 5.08
N ALA A 61 -1.04 -4.18 5.43
CA ALA A 61 -1.16 -3.67 6.79
C ALA A 61 -2.62 -3.59 7.22
N GLN A 62 -3.50 -3.09 6.36
CA GLN A 62 -4.93 -2.98 6.64
C GLN A 62 -5.59 -4.36 6.80
N ALA A 63 -5.20 -5.37 6.02
CA ALA A 63 -5.67 -6.74 6.19
C ALA A 63 -5.29 -7.33 7.55
N ILE A 64 -4.05 -7.11 8.00
CA ILE A 64 -3.60 -7.57 9.32
C ILE A 64 -4.41 -6.92 10.44
N LEU A 65 -4.68 -5.61 10.33
CA LEU A 65 -5.51 -4.90 11.30
C LEU A 65 -6.93 -5.48 11.38
N LEU A 66 -7.55 -5.78 10.23
CA LEU A 66 -8.89 -6.36 10.17
C LEU A 66 -8.95 -7.79 10.70
N VAL A 67 -7.91 -8.61 10.49
CA VAL A 67 -7.81 -9.94 11.11
C VAL A 67 -7.72 -9.79 12.63
N ASN A 68 -6.85 -8.92 13.13
CA ASN A 68 -6.66 -8.72 14.57
C ASN A 68 -7.92 -8.20 15.25
N ASP A 69 -8.63 -7.24 14.65
CA ASP A 69 -9.93 -6.74 15.17
C ASP A 69 -10.93 -7.89 15.37
N MET A 70 -11.06 -8.78 14.39
CA MET A 70 -11.98 -9.92 14.51
C MET A 70 -11.50 -10.96 15.53
N VAL A 71 -10.20 -11.22 15.61
CA VAL A 71 -9.63 -12.09 16.63
C VAL A 71 -9.89 -11.52 18.03
N GLU A 72 -9.74 -10.21 18.23
CA GLU A 72 -10.03 -9.53 19.50
C GLU A 72 -11.52 -9.66 19.88
N ARG A 73 -12.44 -9.51 18.91
CA ARG A 73 -13.88 -9.70 19.14
C ARG A 73 -14.22 -11.14 19.56
N VAL A 74 -13.71 -12.13 18.83
CA VAL A 74 -13.94 -13.56 19.16
C VAL A 74 -13.32 -13.91 20.52
N THR A 75 -12.12 -13.42 20.79
CA THR A 75 -11.42 -13.71 22.06
C THR A 75 -12.00 -12.96 23.26
N THR A 76 -12.69 -11.83 23.05
CA THR A 76 -13.44 -11.12 24.09
C THR A 76 -14.76 -11.83 24.38
N ASN A 77 -15.41 -12.40 23.37
CA ASN A 77 -16.70 -13.08 23.48
C ASN A 77 -16.56 -14.61 23.33
N ARG A 78 -15.66 -15.23 24.11
CA ARG A 78 -15.30 -16.66 23.95
C ARG A 78 -16.47 -17.61 24.16
N SER A 79 -17.40 -17.28 25.06
CA SER A 79 -18.58 -18.11 25.32
C SER A 79 -19.50 -18.23 24.11
N ALA A 80 -19.45 -17.27 23.20
CA ALA A 80 -20.19 -17.29 21.93
C ALA A 80 -19.28 -17.51 20.71
N ALA A 81 -18.02 -17.94 20.89
CA ALA A 81 -17.06 -18.09 19.80
C ALA A 81 -17.58 -19.01 18.67
N ALA A 82 -18.31 -20.07 19.03
CA ALA A 82 -18.95 -20.97 18.07
C ALA A 82 -19.96 -20.27 17.14
N SER A 83 -20.59 -19.18 17.61
CA SER A 83 -21.58 -18.42 16.83
C SER A 83 -20.95 -17.48 15.79
N TYR A 84 -19.64 -17.23 15.85
CA TYR A 84 -18.94 -16.43 14.83
C TYR A 84 -18.59 -17.25 13.58
N VAL A 85 -18.64 -18.58 13.67
CA VAL A 85 -18.31 -19.47 12.55
C VAL A 85 -19.46 -19.45 11.54
N SER A 86 -19.13 -19.18 10.28
CA SER A 86 -20.09 -19.21 9.18
C SER A 86 -19.47 -19.85 7.93
N THR A 87 -20.32 -20.41 7.08
CA THR A 87 -19.96 -20.82 5.71
C THR A 87 -19.92 -19.64 4.75
N ASP A 88 -20.47 -18.49 5.16
CA ASP A 88 -20.54 -17.28 4.35
C ASP A 88 -19.22 -16.52 4.33
N VAL A 89 -18.98 -15.81 3.23
CA VAL A 89 -17.85 -14.89 3.09
C VAL A 89 -18.33 -13.48 3.43
N PHE A 90 -17.60 -12.79 4.30
CA PHE A 90 -17.86 -11.39 4.66
C PHE A 90 -17.03 -10.46 3.76
N GLY A 91 -17.58 -9.34 3.27
CA GLY A 91 -16.81 -8.36 2.51
C GLY A 91 -17.43 -7.95 1.17
N THR A 92 -16.61 -7.80 0.13
CA THR A 92 -16.97 -7.11 -1.14
C THR A 92 -17.74 -7.94 -2.16
N ASP A 93 -17.78 -9.26 -2.02
CA ASP A 93 -18.45 -10.19 -2.95
C ASP A 93 -19.37 -11.19 -2.25
N GLY A 94 -19.35 -11.22 -0.91
CA GLY A 94 -20.41 -11.86 -0.16
C GLY A 94 -21.68 -11.20 -0.67
N MET A 95 -22.47 -11.97 -1.42
CA MET A 95 -23.72 -11.52 -1.98
C MET A 95 -24.44 -10.67 -0.92
N GLU A 96 -24.88 -9.48 -1.34
CA GLU A 96 -25.94 -8.71 -0.71
C GLU A 96 -26.81 -9.52 0.27
N PRO A 97 -27.29 -8.85 1.30
CA PRO A 97 -26.61 -8.49 2.53
C PRO A 97 -26.55 -9.74 3.44
N ILE A 98 -26.07 -9.63 4.68
CA ILE A 98 -26.76 -10.42 5.70
C ILE A 98 -28.23 -9.99 5.55
N ILE A 99 -29.12 -10.88 5.08
CA ILE A 99 -30.48 -10.60 4.54
C ILE A 99 -31.40 -9.75 5.44
N ASN A 100 -30.96 -9.36 6.64
CA ASN A 100 -31.63 -8.39 7.51
C ASN A 100 -30.63 -7.48 8.26
N VAL A 101 -29.65 -6.92 7.56
CA VAL A 101 -28.77 -5.93 8.19
C VAL A 101 -28.88 -4.65 7.39
N PRO A 102 -29.72 -3.71 7.87
CA PRO A 102 -29.86 -2.41 7.24
C PRO A 102 -28.49 -1.75 7.04
N PHE A 103 -28.47 -0.65 6.30
CA PHE A 103 -27.33 0.27 6.22
C PHE A 103 -26.71 0.64 7.60
N ARG A 104 -27.46 0.40 8.68
CA ARG A 104 -27.06 0.41 10.09
C ARG A 104 -27.15 -1.04 10.56
N CYS A 105 -26.16 -1.58 11.28
CA CYS A 105 -26.11 -2.94 11.83
C CYS A 105 -27.28 -3.29 12.78
N ALA A 106 -28.51 -3.21 12.27
CA ALA A 106 -29.78 -3.48 12.89
C ALA A 106 -30.18 -4.91 12.52
N VAL A 107 -29.33 -5.82 13.00
CA VAL A 107 -29.55 -7.26 13.04
C VAL A 107 -30.68 -7.57 14.03
N SER A 108 -31.61 -8.48 13.68
CA SER A 108 -32.65 -8.96 14.58
C SER A 108 -32.64 -10.49 14.65
N PRO A 109 -32.43 -11.12 15.83
CA PRO A 109 -32.12 -10.48 17.11
C PRO A 109 -30.71 -9.86 17.12
N ALA A 110 -30.58 -8.73 17.81
CA ALA A 110 -29.32 -8.00 17.89
C ALA A 110 -28.40 -8.63 18.96
N THR A 111 -27.79 -9.77 18.63
CA THR A 111 -26.74 -10.38 19.44
C THR A 111 -25.44 -9.59 19.26
N GLN A 112 -24.53 -9.70 20.23
CA GLN A 112 -23.19 -9.10 20.08
C GLN A 112 -22.48 -9.66 18.85
N VAL A 113 -22.58 -10.97 18.64
CA VAL A 113 -22.00 -11.69 17.49
C VAL A 113 -22.51 -11.12 16.17
N SER A 114 -23.82 -10.93 16.01
CA SER A 114 -24.38 -10.43 14.75
C SER A 114 -24.01 -8.97 14.47
N ARG A 115 -23.83 -8.15 15.52
CA ARG A 115 -23.27 -6.80 15.38
C ARG A 115 -21.80 -6.82 14.96
N ASP A 116 -20.99 -7.63 15.63
CA ASP A 116 -19.56 -7.76 15.33
C ASP A 116 -19.31 -8.20 13.89
N LEU A 117 -20.03 -9.23 13.43
CA LEU A 117 -19.92 -9.72 12.04
C LEU A 117 -20.34 -8.66 11.02
N CYS A 118 -21.37 -7.87 11.32
CA CYS A 118 -21.78 -6.74 10.48
C CYS A 118 -20.72 -5.64 10.43
N ASP A 119 -20.24 -5.18 11.59
CA ASP A 119 -19.25 -4.11 11.68
C ASP A 119 -17.93 -4.52 11.01
N TRP A 120 -17.52 -5.78 11.18
CA TRP A 120 -16.34 -6.33 10.53
C TRP A 120 -16.51 -6.42 9.01
N GLY A 121 -17.65 -6.94 8.52
CA GLY A 121 -17.98 -6.97 7.10
C GLY A 121 -17.95 -5.58 6.45
N ARG A 122 -18.46 -4.56 7.14
CA ARG A 122 -18.39 -3.17 6.69
C ARG A 122 -16.97 -2.61 6.70
N SER A 123 -16.17 -3.00 7.68
CA SER A 123 -14.76 -2.59 7.75
C SER A 123 -13.94 -3.19 6.61
N LEU A 124 -14.22 -4.45 6.22
CA LEU A 124 -13.67 -5.10 5.02
C LEU A 124 -14.02 -4.35 3.73
N GLN A 125 -15.24 -3.79 3.66
CA GLN A 125 -15.70 -2.97 2.53
C GLN A 125 -15.19 -1.51 2.57
N GLY A 126 -14.49 -1.10 3.63
CA GLY A 126 -13.95 0.26 3.74
C GLY A 126 -14.91 1.29 4.32
N ALA A 127 -15.84 0.88 5.19
CA ALA A 127 -16.80 1.80 5.81
C ALA A 127 -16.17 2.93 6.64
N ALA A 128 -14.88 2.83 6.98
CA ALA A 128 -14.12 3.88 7.66
C ALA A 128 -13.87 5.10 6.77
N GLU A 129 -13.71 4.91 5.45
CA GLU A 129 -13.37 5.98 4.52
C GLU A 129 -14.37 6.08 3.39
N LYS A 130 -15.02 7.24 3.30
CA LYS A 130 -16.16 7.47 2.43
C LYS A 130 -15.89 8.66 1.51
N LYS A 131 -16.11 8.47 0.22
CA LYS A 131 -16.11 9.53 -0.76
C LYS A 131 -17.55 9.87 -1.12
N THR A 132 -17.91 11.13 -0.95
CA THR A 132 -19.22 11.63 -1.37
C THR A 132 -19.08 12.30 -2.74
N VAL A 133 -19.82 11.79 -3.73
CA VAL A 133 -19.92 12.41 -5.07
C VAL A 133 -21.39 12.73 -5.32
N GLY A 134 -21.74 14.03 -5.26
CA GLY A 134 -23.14 14.45 -5.24
C GLY A 134 -23.84 13.93 -3.98
N SER A 135 -24.93 13.18 -4.14
CA SER A 135 -25.67 12.55 -3.04
C SER A 135 -25.28 11.07 -2.82
N VAL A 136 -24.32 10.54 -3.57
CA VAL A 136 -23.88 9.14 -3.46
C VAL A 136 -22.66 9.06 -2.56
N ILE A 137 -22.73 8.20 -1.56
CA ILE A 137 -21.62 7.88 -0.66
C ILE A 137 -21.03 6.54 -1.10
N THR A 138 -19.78 6.54 -1.58
CA THR A 138 -19.05 5.31 -1.89
C THR A 138 -17.97 5.07 -0.83
N GLN A 139 -17.77 3.81 -0.49
CA GLN A 139 -16.65 3.40 0.36
C GLN A 139 -15.40 3.31 -0.50
N VAL A 140 -14.31 3.94 -0.08
CA VAL A 140 -13.07 4.02 -0.87
C VAL A 140 -11.82 3.56 -0.12
N GLY A 141 -11.92 3.32 1.19
CA GLY A 141 -10.81 2.81 2.00
C GLY A 141 -10.88 1.31 2.28
N GLY A 142 -11.58 0.54 1.45
CA GLY A 142 -11.68 -0.91 1.61
C GLY A 142 -10.48 -1.63 1.00
N LEU A 143 -10.25 -2.86 1.44
CA LEU A 143 -9.34 -3.74 0.71
C LEU A 143 -9.96 -4.08 -0.64
N GLY A 144 -9.21 -3.96 -1.73
CA GLY A 144 -9.70 -4.34 -3.06
C GLY A 144 -10.12 -5.80 -3.05
N GLY A 145 -11.41 -6.10 -3.32
CA GLY A 145 -11.91 -7.47 -3.25
C GLY A 145 -11.78 -8.12 -1.85
N GLY A 146 -11.70 -7.31 -0.78
CA GLY A 146 -11.54 -7.75 0.60
C GLY A 146 -12.62 -8.73 1.04
N ARG A 147 -12.19 -9.87 1.59
CA ARG A 147 -13.00 -11.01 2.02
C ARG A 147 -12.52 -11.52 3.36
N GLY A 148 -13.46 -11.91 4.21
CA GLY A 148 -13.21 -12.47 5.53
C GLY A 148 -13.94 -13.80 5.71
N CYS A 149 -13.27 -14.78 6.30
CA CYS A 149 -13.85 -16.06 6.68
C CYS A 149 -13.46 -16.43 8.12
N ILE A 150 -14.38 -17.06 8.85
CA ILE A 150 -14.17 -17.52 10.22
C ILE A 150 -14.55 -19.00 10.28
N GLN A 151 -13.59 -19.85 10.60
CA GLN A 151 -13.74 -21.31 10.56
C GLN A 151 -13.36 -21.94 11.90
N LEU A 152 -14.07 -23.02 12.25
CA LEU A 152 -13.69 -23.90 13.35
C LEU A 152 -12.64 -24.89 12.84
N VAL A 153 -11.44 -24.86 13.41
CA VAL A 153 -10.35 -25.82 13.10
C VAL A 153 -10.42 -27.02 14.03
N GLN A 154 -10.79 -26.79 15.29
CA GLN A 154 -10.95 -27.83 16.31
C GLN A 154 -12.15 -27.49 17.18
N ALA A 155 -13.06 -28.43 17.37
CA ALA A 155 -14.17 -28.30 18.30
C ALA A 155 -13.70 -28.44 19.75
N GLU A 156 -14.39 -27.75 20.66
CA GLU A 156 -14.19 -27.93 22.11
C GLU A 156 -14.68 -29.32 22.55
N ASP A 157 -13.93 -29.96 23.45
CA ASP A 157 -14.35 -31.20 24.10
C ASP A 157 -14.90 -30.86 25.49
N ALA A 158 -16.23 -30.90 25.62
CA ALA A 158 -16.93 -30.55 26.86
C ALA A 158 -16.93 -31.69 27.90
N THR A 159 -16.24 -32.80 27.63
CA THR A 159 -16.18 -33.95 28.55
C THR A 159 -15.49 -33.55 29.87
N PRO A 160 -16.13 -33.77 31.04
CA PRO A 160 -15.51 -33.46 32.32
C PRO A 160 -14.13 -34.13 32.47
N GLY A 161 -13.10 -33.33 32.77
CA GLY A 161 -11.72 -33.80 32.91
C GLY A 161 -10.87 -33.76 31.63
N VAL A 162 -11.43 -33.37 30.49
CA VAL A 162 -10.68 -33.16 29.24
C VAL A 162 -10.47 -31.66 29.01
N CYS A 163 -9.22 -31.23 28.86
CA CYS A 163 -8.89 -29.83 28.52
C CYS A 163 -8.53 -29.72 27.02
N LYS A 164 -9.56 -29.67 26.17
CA LYS A 164 -9.39 -29.39 24.73
C LYS A 164 -10.25 -28.19 24.33
N PRO A 165 -9.65 -26.99 24.18
CA PRO A 165 -10.39 -25.80 23.78
C PRO A 165 -10.75 -25.84 22.29
N GLY A 166 -11.79 -25.09 21.92
CA GLY A 166 -12.09 -24.80 20.52
C GLY A 166 -11.01 -23.92 19.89
N ILE A 167 -10.54 -24.29 18.69
CA ILE A 167 -9.58 -23.50 17.90
C ILE A 167 -10.32 -22.92 16.70
N TYR A 168 -10.26 -21.60 16.57
CA TYR A 168 -10.89 -20.85 15.50
C TYR A 168 -9.82 -20.22 14.60
N ARG A 169 -10.09 -20.15 13.31
CA ARG A 169 -9.23 -19.52 12.31
C ARG A 169 -10.00 -18.38 11.66
N VAL A 170 -9.43 -17.18 11.77
CA VAL A 170 -9.88 -16.00 11.03
C VAL A 170 -8.95 -15.83 9.84
N THR A 171 -9.51 -15.61 8.65
CA THR A 171 -8.73 -15.36 7.43
C THR A 171 -9.30 -14.15 6.72
N VAL A 172 -8.41 -13.24 6.30
CA VAL A 172 -8.74 -12.13 5.41
C VAL A 172 -7.95 -12.28 4.13
N ALA A 173 -8.63 -12.21 3.00
CA ALA A 173 -8.06 -12.23 1.66
C ALA A 173 -8.43 -10.94 0.93
N TRP A 174 -7.57 -10.49 0.03
CA TRP A 174 -7.80 -9.33 -0.82
C TRP A 174 -7.15 -9.55 -2.18
N GLN A 175 -7.58 -8.77 -3.16
CA GLN A 175 -7.02 -8.74 -4.50
C GLN A 175 -5.94 -7.64 -4.57
N GLY A 176 -4.69 -8.07 -4.80
CA GLY A 176 -3.59 -7.15 -5.08
C GLY A 176 -3.71 -6.48 -6.46
N SER A 177 -2.96 -5.39 -6.65
CA SER A 177 -2.88 -4.65 -7.93
C SER A 177 -2.30 -5.46 -9.08
N ASN A 178 -1.42 -6.41 -8.76
CA ASN A 178 -0.79 -7.28 -9.74
C ASN A 178 -1.60 -8.57 -9.92
N LYS A 179 -1.86 -8.97 -11.17
CA LYS A 179 -2.47 -10.27 -11.47
C LYS A 179 -1.54 -11.38 -11.01
N THR A 180 -1.95 -12.15 -10.03
CA THR A 180 -1.33 -13.43 -9.70
C THR A 180 -2.07 -14.55 -10.41
N THR A 181 -1.34 -15.53 -10.90
CA THR A 181 -1.92 -16.77 -11.45
C THR A 181 -2.16 -17.73 -10.28
N GLU A 182 -3.26 -18.48 -10.34
CA GLU A 182 -3.57 -19.49 -9.32
C GLU A 182 -2.48 -20.58 -9.32
N PRO A 183 -2.01 -21.04 -8.15
CA PRO A 183 -1.09 -22.18 -8.08
C PRO A 183 -1.74 -23.41 -8.71
N ALA A 184 -1.00 -24.07 -9.61
CA ALA A 184 -1.44 -25.31 -10.26
C ALA A 184 -1.58 -26.48 -9.28
#